data_AF-Q93MM0-F1
#
_entry.id   AF-Q93MM0-F1
#
_cell.length_a   1.000
_cell.length_b   1.000
_cell.length_c   1.000
_cell.angle_alpha   90.00
_cell.angle_beta   90.00
_cell.angle_gamma   90.00
#
_symmetry.space_group_name_H-M   'P 1'
#
loop_
_entity.id
_entity.type
_entity.pdbx_description
1 polymer ?
#
loop_
_entity_poly.entity_id
_entity_poly.type
_entity_poly.pdbx_seq_one_letter_code
_entity_poly.pdbx_strand_id
1 'polypeptide(L)' 'MKYWRQEFGTINGQTVWQHWLENSQGYQLAVIDYGATITNLVMPDKAGQFKNVVIGYDNLAD' A
#
# COMPACT_ATOMS: atom_id res chain seq x y z
N MET A 1 -12.43 5.07 9.54
CA MET A 1 -11.71 4.61 8.34
C MET A 1 -10.93 5.80 7.82
N LYS A 2 -9.61 5.68 7.66
CA LYS A 2 -8.78 6.74 7.07
C LYS A 2 -8.41 6.35 5.64
N TYR A 3 -8.30 7.35 4.78
CA TYR A 3 -7.89 7.20 3.39
C TYR A 3 -6.89 8.31 3.05
N TRP A 4 -5.81 7.93 2.38
CA TRP A 4 -4.88 8.86 1.76
C TRP A 4 -4.28 8.25 0.51
N ARG A 5 -3.60 9.05 -0.29
CA ARG A 5 -2.86 8.58 -1.47
C ARG A 5 -1.56 9.32 -1.61
N GLN A 6 -0.61 8.67 -2.27
CA GLN A 6 0.67 9.25 -2.65
C GLN A 6 1.05 8.82 -4.06
N GLU A 7 1.90 9.61 -4.71
CA GLU A 7 2.48 9.22 -5.99
C GLU A 7 3.40 8.01 -5.77
N PHE A 8 3.20 6.95 -6.54
CA PHE A 8 4.03 5.75 -6.50
C PHE A 8 5.11 5.77 -7.58
N GLY A 9 4.85 6.48 -8.67
CA GLY A 9 5.76 6.69 -9.78
C GLY A 9 5.02 7.12 -11.04
N THR A 10 5.74 7.16 -12.16
CA THR A 10 5.19 7.51 -13.47
C THR A 10 5.61 6.47 -14.51
N ILE A 11 4.66 6.01 -15.33
CA ILE A 11 4.91 5.08 -16.44
C ILE A 11 4.30 5.63 -17.72
N ASN A 12 5.09 5.71 -18.80
CA ASN A 12 4.63 6.23 -20.09
C ASN A 12 3.96 7.63 -20.01
N GLY A 13 4.41 8.49 -19.09
CA GLY A 13 3.84 9.82 -18.86
C GLY A 13 2.55 9.84 -18.03
N GLN A 14 2.09 8.69 -17.52
CA GLN A 14 0.96 8.59 -16.62
C GLN A 14 1.43 8.36 -15.19
N THR A 15 0.96 9.19 -14.25
CA THR A 15 1.19 9.01 -12.81
C THR A 15 0.43 7.79 -12.31
N VAL A 16 1.13 6.92 -11.58
CA VAL A 16 0.60 5.78 -10.84
C VAL A 16 0.39 6.22 -9.39
N TRP A 17 -0.82 6.07 -8.87
CA TRP A 17 -1.16 6.42 -7.50
C TRP A 17 -1.21 5.19 -6.61
N GLN A 18 -0.63 5.29 -5.42
CA GLN A 18 -0.83 4.34 -4.34
C GLN A 18 -1.90 4.85 -3.39
N HIS A 19 -2.93 4.04 -3.18
CA HIS A 19 -4.07 4.32 -2.35
C HIS A 19 -3.95 3.55 -1.04
N TRP A 20 -4.00 4.26 0.08
CA TRP A 20 -3.93 3.70 1.41
C TRP A 20 -5.26 3.76 2.13
N LEU A 21 -5.59 2.67 2.83
CA LEU A 21 -6.79 2.51 3.64
C LEU A 21 -6.39 2.03 5.03
N GLU A 22 -6.92 2.64 6.09
CA GLU A 22 -6.72 2.20 7.46
C GLU A 22 -8.07 2.05 8.18
N ASN A 23 -8.29 0.89 8.80
CA ASN A 23 -9.48 0.63 9.61
C ASN A 23 -9.27 1.07 11.07
N SER A 24 -10.34 1.09 11.87
CA SER A 24 -10.27 1.49 13.29
C SER A 24 -9.48 0.53 14.18
N GLN A 25 -9.12 -0.65 13.67
CA GLN A 25 -8.35 -1.67 14.38
C GLN A 25 -6.85 -1.62 14.00
N GLY A 26 -6.41 -0.66 13.19
CA GLY A 26 -5.01 -0.47 12.80
C GLY A 26 -4.55 -1.29 11.59
N TYR A 27 -5.43 -2.06 10.93
CA TYR A 27 -5.07 -2.72 9.68
C TYR A 27 -4.92 -1.69 8.58
N GLN A 28 -3.87 -1.84 7.77
CA GLN A 28 -3.59 -0.96 6.65
C GLN A 28 -3.46 -1.74 5.35
N LEU A 29 -4.01 -1.21 4.27
CA LEU A 29 -3.91 -1.76 2.92
C LEU A 29 -3.44 -0.65 1.98
N ALA A 30 -2.44 -0.95 1.15
CA ALA A 30 -2.00 -0.09 0.07
C ALA A 30 -2.16 -0.79 -1.28
N VAL A 31 -2.79 -0.12 -2.24
CA VAL A 31 -3.04 -0.63 -3.61
C VAL A 31 -2.67 0.44 -4.63
N ILE A 32 -1.98 0.06 -5.70
CA ILE A 32 -1.71 0.96 -6.82
C ILE A 32 -2.78 0.83 -7.91
N ASP A 33 -3.11 1.94 -8.58
CA ASP A 33 -4.05 1.96 -9.70
C ASP A 33 -3.50 1.26 -10.97
N TYR A 34 -2.20 1.02 -11.02
CA TYR A 34 -1.56 0.18 -12.02
C TYR A 34 -1.77 -1.31 -11.72
N GLY A 35 -2.70 -1.93 -12.46
CA GLY A 35 -3.01 -3.36 -12.34
C GLY A 35 -3.71 -3.76 -11.04
N ALA A 36 -4.19 -2.79 -10.25
CA ALA A 36 -4.79 -3.02 -8.92
C ALA A 36 -3.88 -3.83 -7.98
N THR A 37 -2.56 -3.62 -8.08
CA THR A 37 -1.58 -4.41 -7.33
C THR A 37 -1.57 -3.99 -5.87
N ILE A 38 -1.69 -4.97 -4.96
CA ILE A 38 -1.49 -4.73 -3.53
C ILE A 38 0.01 -4.59 -3.27
N THR A 39 0.44 -3.45 -2.73
CA THR A 39 1.85 -3.19 -2.41
C THR A 39 2.14 -3.37 -0.93
N ASN A 40 1.15 -3.12 -0.06
CA ASN A 40 1.30 -3.30 1.39
C ASN A 40 0.02 -3.87 2.00
N LEU A 41 0.19 -4.80 2.93
CA LEU A 41 -0.85 -5.25 3.83
C LEU A 41 -0.24 -5.32 5.23
N VAL A 42 -0.59 -4.35 6.08
CA VAL A 42 -0.07 -4.25 7.44
C VAL A 42 -1.10 -4.84 8.40
N MET A 43 -0.70 -5.89 9.10
CA MET A 43 -1.56 -6.62 10.04
C MET A 43 -0.74 -7.10 11.24
N PRO A 44 -1.38 -7.39 12.40
CA PRO A 44 -0.66 -7.81 13.59
C PRO A 44 -0.19 -9.26 13.47
N ASP A 45 1.02 -9.54 13.97
CA ASP A 45 1.49 -10.91 14.22
C ASP A 45 0.88 -11.48 15.52
N LYS A 46 1.29 -12.69 15.89
CA LYS A 46 0.79 -13.36 17.12
C LYS A 46 1.08 -12.57 18.40
N ALA A 47 2.06 -11.68 18.41
CA ALA A 47 2.41 -10.82 19.54
C ALA A 47 1.72 -9.44 19.45
N GLY A 48 0.86 -9.21 18.46
CA GLY A 48 0.18 -7.93 18.23
C GLY A 48 1.04 -6.90 17.51
N GLN A 49 2.22 -7.27 16.98
CA GLN A 49 3.08 -6.33 16.27
C GLN A 49 2.65 -6.22 14.82
N PHE A 50 2.30 -5.00 14.38
CA PHE A 50 1.90 -4.73 13.01
C PHE A 50 3.10 -4.75 12.07
N LYS A 51 3.01 -5.57 11.00
CA LYS A 51 4.05 -5.71 9.98
C LYS A 51 3.42 -5.83 8.59
N ASN A 52 4.13 -5.34 7.58
CA ASN A 52 3.77 -5.61 6.19
C ASN A 52 4.02 -7.09 5.89
N VAL A 53 3.03 -7.78 5.33
CA VAL A 53 3.12 -9.21 4.95
C VAL A 53 3.12 -9.43 3.44
N VAL A 54 3.11 -8.36 2.66
CA VAL A 54 3.21 -8.41 1.19
C VAL A 54 4.66 -8.15 0.80
N ILE A 55 5.21 -9.05 -0.02
CA ILE A 55 6.48 -8.83 -0.70
C ILE A 55 6.18 -7.94 -1.91
N GLY A 56 6.86 -6.81 -1.98
CA GLY A 56 6.66 -5.81 -3.02
C GLY A 56 7.81 -4.82 -3.04
N TYR A 57 7.62 -3.77 -3.80
CA TYR A 57 8.56 -2.69 -4.03
C TYR A 57 8.08 -1.42 -3.33
N ASP A 58 9.00 -0.52 -2.98
CA ASP A 58 8.65 0.73 -2.30
C ASP A 58 8.16 1.79 -3.29
N ASN A 59 8.63 1.73 -4.54
CA ASN A 59 8.21 2.59 -5.64
C ASN A 59 8.23 1.86 -7.00
N LEU A 60 7.76 2.54 -8.05
CA LEU A 60 7.67 1.96 -9.39
C LEU A 60 9.02 1.69 -10.08
N ALA A 61 10.10 2.32 -9.62
CA ALA A 61 11.43 2.22 -10.21
C ALA A 61 12.35 1.18 -9.53
N ASP A 62 11.91 0.58 -8.41
CA ASP A 62 12.61 -0.56 -7.79
C ASP A 62 12.37 -1.86 -8.57
#